data_AF-J6DS85-F1
#
_entry.id   AF-J6DS85-F1
#
_cell.length_a   1.000
_cell.length_b   1.000
_cell.length_c   1.000
_cell.angle_alpha   90.00
_cell.angle_beta   90.00
_cell.angle_gamma   90.00
#
_symmetry.space_group_name_H-M   'P 1'
#
loop_
_entity.id
_entity.type
_entity.pdbx_description
1 polymer ?
#
loop_
_entity_poly.entity_id
_entity_poly.type
_entity_poly.pdbx_seq_one_letter_code
_entity_poly.pdbx_strand_id
1 'polypeptide(L)'
;MKRAEGNYLMATNVRTKYANQLFNPAAVAAAIDEVAFNGHRHHRLVQDQPFDLSETDAAKALEEWLDQEQFHYIWRPTLIEQDLLRPAVTSEYPELVISW
;
A
#
# COMPACT_ATOMS: atom_id res chain seq x y z
N MET A 1 -9.65 -22.35 -22.28
CA MET A 1 -9.20 -21.53 -21.13
C MET A 1 -9.94 -22.03 -19.89
N LYS A 2 -9.24 -22.58 -18.89
CA LYS A 2 -9.92 -23.08 -17.68
C LYS A 2 -10.36 -21.87 -16.86
N ARG A 3 -11.59 -21.86 -16.35
CA ARG A 3 -12.17 -20.71 -15.61
C ARG A 3 -11.28 -20.20 -14.45
N ALA A 4 -10.48 -21.08 -13.85
CA ALA A 4 -9.53 -20.73 -12.80
C ALA A 4 -8.39 -19.80 -13.28
N GLU A 5 -7.87 -20.00 -14.50
CA GLU A 5 -6.79 -19.17 -15.06
C GLU A 5 -7.30 -17.76 -15.39
N GLY A 6 -8.52 -17.67 -15.93
CA GLY A 6 -9.17 -16.38 -16.22
C GLY A 6 -9.45 -15.56 -14.95
N ASN A 7 -9.93 -16.22 -13.88
CA ASN A 7 -10.18 -15.57 -12.59
C ASN A 7 -8.88 -15.09 -11.92
N TYR A 8 -7.81 -15.89 -12.00
CA TYR A 8 -6.49 -15.51 -11.48
C TYR A 8 -5.95 -14.26 -12.19
N LEU A 9 -5.97 -14.24 -13.53
CA LEU A 9 -5.52 -13.09 -14.32
C LEU A 9 -6.33 -11.82 -14.01
N MET A 10 -7.66 -11.94 -13.84
CA MET A 10 -8.50 -10.80 -13.43
C MET A 10 -8.14 -10.29 -12.04
N ALA A 11 -7.95 -11.17 -11.06
CA ALA A 11 -7.58 -10.76 -9.70
C ALA A 11 -6.21 -10.07 -9.66
N THR A 12 -5.23 -10.57 -10.41
CA THR A 12 -3.90 -9.94 -10.53
C THR A 12 -4.00 -8.56 -11.17
N ASN A 13 -4.76 -8.42 -12.27
CA ASN A 13 -4.93 -7.12 -12.92
C ASN A 13 -5.58 -6.07 -12.01
N VAL A 14 -6.57 -6.47 -11.19
CA VAL A 14 -7.19 -5.56 -10.22
C VAL A 14 -6.18 -5.14 -9.14
N ARG A 15 -5.39 -6.08 -8.61
CA ARG A 15 -4.33 -5.77 -7.63
C ARG A 15 -3.26 -4.84 -8.20
N THR A 16 -2.78 -5.09 -9.42
CA THR A 16 -1.80 -4.21 -10.08
C THR A 16 -2.37 -2.82 -10.30
N LYS A 17 -3.63 -2.72 -10.75
CA LYS A 17 -4.28 -1.42 -10.94
C LYS A 17 -4.43 -0.67 -9.62
N TYR A 18 -4.80 -1.37 -8.55
CA TYR A 18 -4.92 -0.80 -7.22
C TYR A 18 -3.58 -0.30 -6.68
N ALA A 19 -2.51 -1.10 -6.81
CA ALA A 19 -1.16 -0.71 -6.43
C ALA A 19 -0.67 0.53 -7.21
N ASN A 20 -0.91 0.60 -8.53
CA ASN A 20 -0.56 1.76 -9.33
C ASN A 20 -1.28 3.05 -8.91
N GLN A 21 -2.49 2.94 -8.36
CA GLN A 21 -3.23 4.09 -7.85
C GLN A 21 -2.68 4.54 -6.50
N LEU A 22 -2.40 3.59 -5.61
CA LEU A 22 -1.94 3.85 -4.25
C LEU A 22 -0.50 4.36 -4.20
N PHE A 23 0.40 3.76 -4.98
CA PHE A 23 1.84 4.06 -4.95
C PHE A 23 2.29 5.02 -6.05
N ASN A 24 1.39 5.87 -6.55
CA ASN A 24 1.75 6.89 -7.53
C ASN A 24 2.63 7.98 -6.86
N PRO A 25 3.91 8.15 -7.24
CA PRO A 25 4.82 9.08 -6.58
C PRO A 25 4.32 10.53 -6.54
N ALA A 26 3.66 10.99 -7.61
CA ALA A 26 3.13 12.35 -7.66
C ALA A 26 1.99 12.57 -6.65
N ALA A 27 1.14 11.55 -6.45
CA ALA A 27 0.06 11.62 -5.45
C ALA A 27 0.62 11.51 -4.03
N VAL A 28 1.61 10.63 -3.82
CA VAL A 28 2.29 10.46 -2.54
C VAL A 28 3.03 11.73 -2.12
N ALA A 29 3.77 12.36 -3.04
CA ALA A 29 4.45 13.63 -2.78
C ALA A 29 3.47 14.73 -2.35
N ALA A 30 2.35 14.88 -3.07
CA ALA A 30 1.31 15.84 -2.72
C ALA A 30 0.70 15.57 -1.33
N ALA A 31 0.48 14.29 -0.99
CA ALA A 31 -0.01 13.90 0.32
C ALA A 31 1.01 14.19 1.43
N ILE A 32 2.30 13.92 1.20
CA ILE A 32 3.40 14.27 2.12
C ILE A 32 3.44 15.77 2.36
N ASP A 33 3.42 16.58 1.30
CA ASP A 33 3.45 18.04 1.40
C ASP A 33 2.28 18.57 2.24
N GLU A 34 1.07 18.05 2.02
CA GLU A 34 -0.11 18.43 2.79
C GLU A 34 0.04 18.09 4.28
N VAL A 35 0.48 16.87 4.61
CA VAL A 35 0.63 16.49 6.02
C VAL A 35 1.85 17.15 6.69
N ALA A 36 2.92 17.39 5.95
CA ALA A 36 4.08 18.14 6.41
C ALA A 36 3.71 19.61 6.71
N PHE A 37 2.88 20.22 5.86
CA PHE A 37 2.32 21.56 6.09
C PHE A 37 1.49 21.61 7.39
N ASN A 38 0.78 20.52 7.70
CA ASN A 38 0.05 20.35 8.96
C ASN A 38 0.95 20.01 10.17
N GLY A 39 2.28 19.94 9.99
CA GLY A 39 3.25 19.70 11.06
C GLY A 39 3.47 18.24 11.41
N HIS A 40 2.95 17.30 10.61
CA HIS A 40 3.25 15.87 10.77
C HIS A 40 4.69 15.57 10.32
N ARG A 41 5.26 14.47 10.83
CA ARG A 41 6.60 13.97 10.50
C ARG A 41 6.59 12.62 9.77
N HIS A 42 5.39 12.08 9.56
CA HIS A 42 5.21 10.84 8.86
C HIS A 42 3.85 10.83 8.17
N HIS A 43 3.77 10.06 7.09
CA HIS A 43 2.57 9.78 6.33
C HIS A 43 2.46 8.26 6.17
N ARG A 44 1.26 7.72 6.34
CA ARG A 44 0.99 6.29 6.21
C ARG A 44 0.07 6.08 5.01
N LEU A 45 0.51 5.26 4.06
CA LEU A 45 -0.31 4.83 2.93
C LEU A 45 -1.24 3.71 3.40
N VAL A 46 -2.45 4.10 3.78
CA VAL A 46 -3.50 3.19 4.24
C VAL A 46 -4.10 2.48 3.03
N GLN A 47 -4.26 1.16 3.12
CA GLN A 47 -4.95 0.39 2.10
C GLN A 47 -6.42 0.19 2.47
N ASP A 48 -7.32 0.48 1.54
CA ASP A 48 -8.75 0.16 1.62
C ASP A 48 -9.00 -1.35 1.54
N GLN A 49 -8.10 -2.09 0.89
CA GLN A 49 -8.20 -3.53 0.70
C GLN A 49 -7.01 -4.22 1.36
N PRO A 50 -7.23 -5.25 2.20
CA PRO A 50 -6.16 -5.90 2.95
C PRO A 50 -5.39 -6.88 2.05
N PHE A 51 -4.64 -6.32 1.10
CA PHE A 51 -3.76 -7.07 0.22
C PHE A 51 -2.30 -6.78 0.55
N ASP A 52 -1.48 -7.80 0.36
CA ASP A 52 -0.05 -7.57 0.28
C ASP A 52 0.26 -6.97 -1.09
N LEU A 53 0.68 -5.71 -1.10
CA LEU A 53 1.10 -4.98 -2.29
C LEU A 53 2.59 -4.62 -2.26
N SER A 54 3.35 -5.02 -1.23
CA SER A 54 4.76 -4.61 -1.11
C SER A 54 5.62 -5.14 -2.26
N GLU A 55 5.26 -6.30 -2.81
CA GLU A 55 5.99 -6.93 -3.91
C GLU A 55 5.59 -6.43 -5.31
N THR A 56 4.68 -5.46 -5.41
CA THR A 56 4.23 -4.95 -6.71
C THR A 56 5.27 -4.02 -7.33
N ASP A 57 5.33 -4.00 -8.67
CA ASP A 57 6.25 -3.10 -9.40
C ASP A 57 6.01 -1.62 -9.04
N ALA A 58 4.76 -1.26 -8.75
CA ALA A 58 4.38 0.09 -8.32
C ALA A 58 4.98 0.44 -6.95
N ALA A 59 4.93 -0.50 -5.99
CA ALA A 59 5.53 -0.30 -4.68
C ALA A 59 7.05 -0.15 -4.78
N LYS A 60 7.72 -1.00 -5.57
CA LYS A 60 9.17 -0.92 -5.80
C LYS A 60 9.58 0.39 -6.48
N ALA A 61 8.83 0.83 -7.49
CA ALA A 61 9.07 2.11 -8.14
C ALA A 61 8.91 3.30 -7.17
N LEU A 62 7.98 3.22 -6.22
CA LEU A 62 7.83 4.22 -5.18
C LEU A 62 9.00 4.19 -4.19
N GLU A 63 9.45 3.01 -3.77
CA GLU A 63 10.63 2.85 -2.89
C GLU A 63 11.88 3.48 -3.52
N GLU A 64 12.13 3.21 -4.81
CA GLU A 64 13.24 3.82 -5.54
C GLU A 64 13.14 5.35 -5.58
N TRP A 65 11.93 5.90 -5.74
CA TRP A 65 11.71 7.34 -5.70
C TRP A 65 11.93 7.90 -4.28
N LEU A 66 11.47 7.22 -3.24
CA LEU A 66 11.69 7.60 -1.84
C LEU A 66 13.18 7.61 -1.48
N ASP A 67 13.93 6.62 -1.97
CA ASP A 67 15.38 6.55 -1.80
C ASP A 67 16.10 7.72 -2.48
N GLN A 68 15.68 8.09 -3.70
CA GLN A 68 16.23 9.24 -4.43
C GLN A 68 15.99 10.57 -3.70
N GLU A 69 14.79 10.74 -3.15
CA GLU A 69 14.39 11.94 -2.39
C GLU A 69 14.86 11.90 -0.92
N GLN A 70 15.55 10.83 -0.49
CA GLN A 70 16.09 10.64 0.87
C GLN A 70 15.02 10.57 1.98
N PHE A 71 13.81 10.14 1.64
CA PHE A 71 12.80 9.84 2.64
C PHE A 71 13.11 8.53 3.36
N HIS A 72 12.75 8.46 4.64
CA HIS A 72 12.80 7.20 5.39
C HIS A 72 11.47 6.47 5.23
N TYR A 73 11.48 5.16 4.96
CA TYR A 73 10.25 4.40 4.88
C TYR A 73 10.37 3.02 5.53
N ILE A 74 9.24 2.52 6.03
CA ILE A 74 9.11 1.17 6.60
C ILE A 74 7.75 0.57 6.24
N TRP A 75 7.72 -0.72 5.96
CA TRP A 75 6.49 -1.48 5.90
C TRP A 75 6.08 -1.90 7.31
N ARG A 76 4.87 -1.51 7.73
CA ARG A 76 4.30 -1.92 9.01
C ARG A 76 3.17 -2.92 8.82
N PRO A 77 3.13 -4.01 9.60
CA PRO A 77 1.99 -4.91 9.58
C PRO A 77 0.74 -4.17 10.10
N THR A 78 -0.36 -4.34 9.38
CA THR A 78 -1.67 -3.80 9.69
C THR A 78 -2.62 -4.96 9.90
N LEU A 79 -3.29 -4.97 11.05
CA LEU A 79 -4.26 -5.99 11.38
C LEU A 79 -5.56 -5.71 10.64
N ILE A 80 -6.14 -6.73 10.01
CA ILE A 80 -7.50 -6.63 9.50
C ILE A 80 -8.44 -6.45 10.69
N GLU A 81 -9.24 -5.39 10.67
CA GLU A 81 -10.23 -5.14 11.70
C GLU A 81 -11.19 -6.34 11.79
N GLN A 82 -11.28 -6.94 12.98
CA GLN A 82 -12.08 -8.13 13.18
C GLN A 82 -13.55 -7.77 13.37
N ASP A 83 -14.40 -8.41 12.58
CA ASP A 83 -15.84 -8.48 12.85
C ASP A 83 -16.06 -9.28 14.14
N LEU A 84 -16.64 -8.65 15.17
CA LEU A 84 -16.92 -9.24 16.48
C LEU A 84 -17.78 -10.51 16.42
N LEU A 85 -18.49 -10.74 15.31
CA LEU A 85 -19.37 -11.90 15.11
C LEU A 85 -18.68 -13.05 14.35
N ARG A 86 -17.42 -12.90 13.92
CA ARG A 86 -16.67 -13.92 13.19
C ARG A 86 -15.55 -14.52 14.06
N PRO A 87 -15.17 -15.79 13.83
CA PRO A 87 -13.99 -16.38 14.46
C PRO A 87 -12.75 -15.51 14.21
N ALA A 88 -11.90 -15.36 15.21
CA ALA A 88 -10.69 -14.54 15.13
C ALA A 88 -9.81 -14.99 13.95
N VAL A 89 -9.66 -14.12 12.96
CA VAL A 89 -8.70 -14.27 11.87
C VAL A 89 -7.58 -13.27 12.14
N THR A 90 -6.41 -13.77 12.54
CA THR A 90 -5.16 -12.98 12.59
C THR A 90 -4.57 -12.97 11.19
N SER A 91 -5.11 -12.10 10.34
CA SER A 91 -4.50 -11.78 9.05
C SER A 91 -3.94 -10.37 9.12
N GLU A 92 -2.70 -10.23 8.69
CA GLU A 92 -1.97 -8.97 8.63
C GLU A 92 -1.66 -8.65 7.17
N TYR A 93 -1.60 -7.36 6.85
CA TYR A 93 -1.14 -6.86 5.56
C TYR A 93 -0.19 -5.67 5.75
N PRO A 94 0.87 -5.53 4.95
CA PRO A 94 1.86 -4.48 5.14
C PRO A 94 1.35 -3.14 4.58
N GLU A 95 1.52 -2.05 5.34
CA GLU A 95 1.27 -0.68 4.88
C GLU A 95 2.56 0.12 4.95
N LEU A 96 2.78 0.98 3.95
CA LEU A 96 4.00 1.79 3.87
C LEU A 96 3.86 3.03 4.73
N VAL A 97 4.82 3.24 5.63
CA VAL A 97 4.94 4.46 6.43
C VAL A 97 6.19 5.21 5.96
N ILE A 98 6.00 6.45 5.53
CA ILE A 98 7.03 7.36 5.04
C ILE A 98 7.26 8.43 6.10
N SER A 99 8.52 8.78 6.40
CA SER A 99 8.92 9.77 7.39
C SER A 99 10.00 10.70 6.83
N TRP A 100 10.01 11.95 7.29
CA TRP A 100 10.93 13.02 6.88
C TRP A 100 11.44 13.83 8.08
#